data_AF-K1SU73-F1
#
_entry.id   AF-K1SU73-F1
#
_cell.length_a   1.000
_cell.length_b   1.000
_cell.length_c   1.000
_cell.angle_alpha   90.00
_cell.angle_beta   90.00
_cell.angle_gamma   90.00
#
_symmetry.space_group_name_H-M   'P 1'
#
loop_
_entity.id
_entity.type
_entity.pdbx_description
1 polymer ?
#
loop_
_entity_poly.entity_id
_entity_poly.type
_entity_poly.pdbx_seq_one_letter_code
_entity_poly.pdbx_strand_id
1 'polypeptide(L)'
;MSYNPYDNVLATVENAANILGYKPAEYEAVKYPERELSVSVPVRMDDGSVKVFKGYRVQHSTVRGPAKGGIRYHQNVNLDEVKALSAWMTFKCAVADIPYGGGKGGVVVDPTTLSDGEKQRLTRRFTSMISPIIGPDKDIPAPDVGTNAEVMG
;
A
#
# COMPACT_ATOMS: atom_id res chain seq x y z
N MET A 1 -0.94 19.36 -16.50
CA MET A 1 -1.49 18.45 -15.46
C MET A 1 -0.33 17.88 -14.67
N SER A 2 -0.47 17.76 -13.34
CA SER A 2 0.51 17.05 -12.51
C SER A 2 0.48 15.55 -12.82
N TYR A 3 1.62 14.88 -12.82
CA TYR A 3 1.70 13.44 -13.06
C TYR A 3 1.02 12.65 -11.91
N ASN A 4 0.16 11.70 -12.26
CA ASN A 4 -0.44 10.76 -11.32
C ASN A 4 0.05 9.32 -11.62
N PRO A 5 0.72 8.65 -10.66
CA PRO A 5 1.18 7.27 -10.84
C PRO A 5 0.06 6.27 -11.17
N TYR A 6 -1.17 6.51 -10.69
CA TYR A 6 -2.28 5.62 -10.91
C TYR A 6 -2.82 5.70 -12.34
N ASP A 7 -2.85 6.89 -12.94
CA ASP A 7 -3.23 7.06 -14.36
C ASP A 7 -2.29 6.26 -15.29
N ASN A 8 -1.01 6.17 -14.94
CA ASN A 8 -0.04 5.36 -15.68
C ASN A 8 -0.35 3.85 -15.58
N VAL A 9 -0.80 3.36 -14.43
CA VAL A 9 -1.28 1.97 -14.29
C VAL A 9 -2.48 1.73 -15.20
N LEU A 10 -3.48 2.62 -15.17
CA LEU A 10 -4.68 2.49 -16.00
C LEU A 10 -4.34 2.41 -17.50
N ALA A 11 -3.48 3.33 -17.97
CA ALA A 11 -3.02 3.32 -19.35
C ALA A 11 -2.23 2.06 -19.71
N THR A 12 -1.42 1.52 -18.78
CA THR A 12 -0.66 0.29 -19.02
C THR A 12 -1.57 -0.93 -19.13
N VAL A 13 -2.57 -1.03 -18.25
CA VAL A 13 -3.56 -2.12 -18.28
C VAL A 13 -4.36 -2.09 -19.58
N GLU A 14 -4.86 -0.93 -19.98
CA GLU A 14 -5.62 -0.77 -21.22
C GLU A 14 -4.78 -1.12 -22.46
N ASN A 15 -3.53 -0.63 -22.54
CA ASN A 15 -2.63 -0.96 -23.63
C ASN A 15 -2.33 -2.47 -23.70
N ALA A 16 -2.06 -3.10 -22.56
CA ALA A 16 -1.82 -4.54 -22.51
C ALA A 16 -3.07 -5.34 -22.92
N ALA A 17 -4.25 -4.94 -22.45
CA ALA A 17 -5.51 -5.58 -22.81
C ALA A 17 -5.79 -5.47 -24.32
N ASN A 18 -5.54 -4.31 -24.92
CA ASN A 18 -5.69 -4.10 -26.36
C ASN A 18 -4.75 -4.98 -27.18
N ILE A 19 -3.48 -5.13 -26.75
CA ILE A 19 -2.51 -6.03 -27.41
C ILE A 19 -2.99 -7.49 -27.35
N LEU A 20 -3.60 -7.90 -26.23
CA LEU A 20 -4.09 -9.26 -26.02
C LEU A 20 -5.48 -9.50 -26.64
N GLY A 21 -6.13 -8.47 -27.18
CA GLY A 21 -7.46 -8.57 -27.78
C GLY A 21 -8.61 -8.72 -26.77
N TYR A 22 -8.40 -8.34 -25.51
CA TYR A 22 -9.46 -8.35 -24.50
C TYR A 22 -10.45 -7.21 -24.71
N LYS A 23 -11.74 -7.49 -24.51
CA LYS A 23 -12.81 -6.50 -24.48
C LYS A 23 -12.80 -5.77 -23.13
N PRO A 24 -13.30 -4.53 -23.05
CA PRO A 24 -13.37 -3.76 -21.80
C PRO A 24 -13.95 -4.54 -20.61
N ALA A 25 -15.04 -5.29 -20.83
CA ALA A 25 -15.68 -6.08 -19.80
C ALA A 25 -14.77 -7.17 -19.16
N GLU A 26 -13.70 -7.58 -19.85
CA GLU A 26 -12.78 -8.63 -19.39
C GLU A 26 -11.69 -8.09 -18.47
N TYR A 27 -11.33 -6.81 -18.56
CA TYR A 27 -10.23 -6.22 -17.79
C TYR A 27 -10.64 -5.02 -16.91
N GLU A 28 -11.86 -4.50 -17.03
CA GLU A 28 -12.29 -3.30 -16.29
C GLU A 28 -12.11 -3.46 -14.77
N ALA A 29 -12.41 -4.63 -14.22
CA ALA A 29 -12.22 -4.91 -12.80
C ALA A 29 -10.75 -4.84 -12.35
N VAL A 30 -9.80 -5.17 -13.25
CA VAL A 30 -8.35 -5.15 -12.95
C VAL A 30 -7.83 -3.72 -12.77
N LYS A 31 -8.55 -2.71 -13.26
CA LYS A 31 -8.16 -1.30 -13.12
C LYS A 31 -8.32 -0.80 -11.68
N TYR A 32 -9.24 -1.38 -10.91
CA TYR A 32 -9.66 -0.84 -9.61
C TYR A 32 -9.23 -1.76 -8.46
N PRO A 33 -8.72 -1.19 -7.36
CA PRO A 33 -8.41 -2.00 -6.20
C PRO A 33 -9.67 -2.55 -5.54
N GLU A 34 -9.61 -3.78 -5.04
CA GLU A 34 -10.69 -4.41 -4.26
C GLU A 34 -11.04 -3.61 -3.00
N ARG A 35 -10.04 -3.04 -2.32
CA ARG A 35 -10.22 -2.26 -1.09
C ARG A 35 -9.19 -1.15 -0.93
N GLU A 36 -9.65 0.00 -0.46
CA GLU A 36 -8.81 1.12 -0.03
C GLU A 36 -9.17 1.46 1.41
N LEU A 37 -8.23 1.29 2.34
CA LEU A 37 -8.39 1.68 3.75
C LEU A 37 -7.54 2.91 4.05
N SER A 38 -8.19 4.01 4.40
CA SER A 38 -7.55 5.22 4.95
C SER A 38 -7.77 5.29 6.46
N VAL A 39 -6.71 5.58 7.22
CA VAL A 39 -6.75 5.64 8.69
C VAL A 39 -6.07 6.89 9.22
N SER A 40 -6.61 7.42 10.31
CA SER A 40 -5.96 8.44 11.13
C SER A 40 -5.15 7.75 12.23
N VAL A 41 -3.85 8.05 12.32
CA VAL A 41 -2.90 7.38 13.22
C VAL A 41 -2.45 8.38 14.29
N PRO A 42 -3.16 8.48 15.44
CA PRO A 42 -2.77 9.36 16.53
C PRO A 42 -1.56 8.78 17.29
N VAL A 43 -0.53 9.58 17.48
CA VAL A 43 0.71 9.21 18.17
C VAL A 43 1.05 10.26 19.21
N ARG A 44 1.37 9.81 20.43
CA ARG A 44 1.95 10.68 21.46
C ARG A 44 3.44 10.88 21.14
N MET A 45 3.84 12.13 21.00
CA MET A 45 5.22 12.55 20.73
C MET A 45 6.04 12.56 22.03
N ASP A 46 7.36 12.63 21.92
CA ASP A 46 8.26 12.61 23.08
C ASP A 46 8.11 13.86 23.98
N ASP A 47 7.69 14.99 23.40
CA ASP A 47 7.36 16.22 24.13
C ASP A 47 5.99 16.18 24.86
N GLY A 48 5.27 15.05 24.75
CA GLY A 48 3.96 14.84 25.34
C GLY A 48 2.77 15.28 24.48
N SER A 49 3.00 15.99 23.37
CA SER A 49 1.96 16.38 22.41
C SER A 49 1.39 15.17 21.66
N VAL A 50 0.28 15.36 20.95
CA VAL A 50 -0.31 14.31 20.08
C VAL A 50 -0.32 14.80 18.64
N LYS A 51 0.28 14.02 17.75
CA LYS A 51 0.26 14.24 16.30
C LYS A 51 -0.55 13.15 15.63
N VAL A 52 -1.37 13.52 14.65
CA VAL A 52 -2.18 12.58 13.86
C VAL A 52 -1.58 12.46 12.47
N PHE A 53 -1.09 11.26 12.14
CA PHE A 53 -0.57 10.95 10.81
C PHE A 53 -1.66 10.31 9.94
N LYS A 54 -1.57 10.47 8.63
CA LYS A 54 -2.46 9.79 7.69
C LYS A 54 -1.82 8.48 7.23
N GLY A 55 -2.55 7.38 7.32
CA GLY A 55 -2.12 6.07 6.88
C GLY A 55 -3.05 5.48 5.81
N TYR A 56 -2.49 4.63 4.96
CA TYR A 56 -3.20 3.94 3.90
C TYR A 56 -2.81 2.45 3.87
N ARG A 57 -3.78 1.59 3.58
CA ARG A 57 -3.54 0.22 3.13
C ARG A 57 -4.50 -0.10 1.99
N VAL A 58 -3.96 -0.39 0.82
CA VAL A 58 -4.70 -0.72 -0.40
C VAL A 58 -4.44 -2.18 -0.74
N GLN A 59 -5.52 -2.90 -1.01
CA GLN A 59 -5.50 -4.27 -1.53
C GLN A 59 -6.04 -4.20 -2.95
N HIS A 60 -5.15 -4.32 -3.93
CA HIS A 60 -5.51 -4.20 -5.33
C HIS A 60 -6.29 -5.43 -5.80
N SER A 61 -5.71 -6.60 -5.59
CA SER A 61 -6.36 -7.87 -5.94
C SER A 61 -5.94 -8.96 -4.96
N THR A 62 -6.86 -9.87 -4.65
CA THR A 62 -6.64 -11.09 -3.86
C THR A 62 -7.01 -12.37 -4.63
N VAL A 63 -7.26 -12.27 -5.94
CA VAL A 63 -7.74 -13.39 -6.79
C VAL A 63 -6.78 -14.59 -6.81
N ARG A 64 -5.46 -14.36 -6.79
CA ARG A 64 -4.44 -15.42 -6.79
C ARG A 64 -4.01 -15.88 -5.40
N GLY A 65 -4.51 -15.24 -4.34
CA GLY A 65 -4.09 -15.47 -2.96
C GLY A 65 -4.06 -14.19 -2.13
N PRO A 66 -3.55 -14.26 -0.88
CA PRO A 66 -3.48 -13.11 0.03
C PRO A 66 -2.77 -11.90 -0.61
N ALA A 67 -3.16 -10.69 -0.22
CA ALA A 67 -2.48 -9.50 -0.70
C ALA A 67 -1.04 -9.46 -0.16
N LYS A 68 -0.09 -9.05 -1.01
CA LYS A 68 1.30 -8.89 -0.60
C LYS A 68 1.84 -7.53 -0.99
N GLY A 69 2.46 -6.84 -0.04
CA GLY A 69 3.32 -5.71 -0.36
C GLY A 69 3.64 -4.78 0.79
N GLY A 70 4.66 -3.95 0.56
CA GLY A 70 5.35 -3.20 1.61
C GLY A 70 4.57 -2.04 2.23
N ILE A 71 5.10 -1.50 3.32
CA ILE A 71 4.65 -0.27 3.99
C ILE A 71 5.71 0.81 3.80
N ARG A 72 5.33 1.95 3.23
CA ARG A 72 6.21 3.10 2.99
C ARG A 72 6.01 4.20 4.01
N TYR A 73 7.09 4.71 4.60
CA TYR A 73 7.08 5.95 5.40
C TYR A 73 7.76 7.05 4.59
N HIS A 74 6.96 7.99 4.09
CA HIS A 74 7.47 9.13 3.33
C HIS A 74 6.48 10.30 3.38
N GLN A 75 6.99 11.53 3.43
CA GLN A 75 6.18 12.75 3.58
C GLN A 75 5.27 13.03 2.38
N ASN A 76 5.60 12.50 1.20
CA ASN A 76 4.83 12.68 -0.03
C ASN A 76 3.87 11.52 -0.35
N VAL A 77 3.74 10.53 0.55
CA VAL A 77 2.79 9.43 0.36
C VAL A 77 1.39 10.00 0.13
N ASN A 78 0.75 9.54 -0.94
CA ASN A 78 -0.64 9.85 -1.24
C ASN A 78 -1.39 8.57 -1.68
N LEU A 79 -2.72 8.65 -1.72
CA LEU A 79 -3.55 7.48 -2.00
C LEU A 79 -3.29 6.92 -3.39
N ASP A 80 -3.17 7.76 -4.41
CA ASP A 80 -2.98 7.31 -5.80
C ASP A 80 -1.63 6.62 -6.00
N GLU A 81 -0.57 7.10 -5.34
CA GLU A 81 0.72 6.40 -5.31
C GLU A 81 0.58 5.01 -4.70
N VAL A 82 -0.12 4.87 -3.57
CA VAL A 82 -0.32 3.58 -2.88
C VAL A 82 -1.16 2.63 -3.75
N LYS A 83 -2.19 3.15 -4.42
CA LYS A 83 -3.00 2.40 -5.40
C LYS A 83 -2.14 1.89 -6.54
N ALA A 84 -1.35 2.76 -7.16
CA ALA A 84 -0.47 2.38 -8.26
C ALA A 84 0.52 1.28 -7.85
N LEU A 85 1.19 1.45 -6.70
CA LEU A 85 2.14 0.47 -6.18
C LEU A 85 1.47 -0.87 -5.80
N SER A 86 0.23 -0.86 -5.32
CA SER A 86 -0.52 -2.09 -5.04
C SER A 86 -0.91 -2.86 -6.30
N ALA A 87 -1.24 -2.14 -7.38
CA ALA A 87 -1.47 -2.74 -8.70
C ALA A 87 -0.19 -3.38 -9.25
N TRP A 88 0.94 -2.66 -9.17
CA TRP A 88 2.23 -3.22 -9.57
C TRP A 88 2.63 -4.47 -8.77
N MET A 89 2.26 -4.56 -7.50
CA MET A 89 2.45 -5.80 -6.73
C MET A 89 1.61 -6.96 -7.28
N THR A 90 0.37 -6.70 -7.71
CA THR A 90 -0.48 -7.73 -8.36
C THR A 90 0.21 -8.28 -9.60
N PHE A 91 0.63 -7.40 -10.52
CA PHE A 91 1.26 -7.81 -11.77
C PHE A 91 2.62 -8.46 -11.55
N LYS A 92 3.44 -7.94 -10.63
CA LYS A 92 4.73 -8.52 -10.28
C LYS A 92 4.59 -9.96 -9.76
N CYS A 93 3.66 -10.20 -8.84
CA CYS A 93 3.40 -11.54 -8.31
C CYS A 93 2.82 -12.48 -9.38
N ALA A 94 1.94 -11.98 -10.26
CA ALA A 94 1.40 -12.73 -11.40
C ALA A 94 2.48 -13.19 -12.37
N VAL A 95 3.35 -12.26 -12.82
CA VAL A 95 4.42 -12.56 -13.78
C VAL A 95 5.46 -13.54 -13.19
N ALA A 96 5.73 -13.45 -11.90
CA ALA A 96 6.67 -14.34 -11.20
C ALA A 96 6.04 -15.68 -10.74
N ASP A 97 4.78 -15.93 -11.07
CA ASP A 97 4.00 -17.09 -10.63
C ASP A 97 3.99 -17.33 -9.11
N ILE A 98 3.97 -16.25 -8.33
CA ILE A 98 3.89 -16.31 -6.87
C ILE A 98 2.42 -16.28 -6.46
N PRO A 99 1.92 -17.17 -5.57
CA PRO A 99 0.50 -17.27 -5.19
C PRO A 99 0.04 -16.15 -4.23
N TYR A 100 0.30 -14.91 -4.62
CA TYR A 100 -0.12 -13.70 -3.92
C TYR A 100 -0.81 -12.75 -4.87
N GLY A 101 -1.74 -12.00 -4.29
CA GLY A 101 -2.28 -10.78 -4.87
C GLY A 101 -1.37 -9.57 -4.64
N GLY A 102 -1.90 -8.38 -4.86
CA GLY A 102 -1.16 -7.13 -4.69
C GLY A 102 -1.71 -6.26 -3.57
N GLY A 103 -0.83 -5.85 -2.67
CA GLY A 103 -1.15 -4.88 -1.62
C GLY A 103 -0.07 -3.81 -1.51
N LYS A 104 -0.40 -2.67 -0.91
CA LYS A 104 0.58 -1.65 -0.52
C LYS A 104 0.03 -0.84 0.63
N GLY A 105 0.91 -0.42 1.54
CA GLY A 105 0.56 0.55 2.56
C GLY A 105 1.53 1.71 2.60
N GLY A 106 1.12 2.78 3.26
CA GLY A 106 2.02 3.88 3.54
C GLY A 106 1.48 4.82 4.60
N VAL A 107 2.39 5.55 5.23
CA VAL A 107 2.08 6.60 6.21
C VAL A 107 2.74 7.89 5.74
N VAL A 108 1.97 8.98 5.78
CA VAL A 108 2.43 10.32 5.41
C VAL A 108 3.27 10.88 6.57
N VAL A 109 4.58 10.62 6.51
CA VAL A 109 5.54 10.98 7.56
C VAL A 109 6.95 11.08 7.00
N ASP A 110 7.74 12.05 7.47
CA ASP A 110 9.20 12.00 7.31
C ASP A 110 9.79 11.23 8.50
N PRO A 111 10.27 9.98 8.30
CA PRO A 111 10.78 9.17 9.40
C PRO A 111 12.06 9.71 10.03
N THR A 112 12.78 10.63 9.36
CA THR A 112 13.99 11.27 9.92
C THR A 112 13.68 12.30 10.98
N THR A 113 12.43 12.77 11.04
CA THR A 113 11.94 13.74 12.03
C THR A 113 11.41 13.11 13.31
N LEU A 114 11.42 11.78 13.41
CA LEU A 114 10.89 11.04 14.53
C LEU A 114 12.01 10.34 15.30
N SER A 115 11.90 10.33 16.63
CA SER A 115 12.73 9.46 17.45
C SER A 115 12.40 7.98 17.21
N ASP A 116 13.26 7.07 17.67
CA ASP A 116 13.00 5.62 17.61
C ASP A 116 11.75 5.24 18.39
N GLY A 117 11.52 5.88 19.54
CA GLY A 117 10.30 5.68 20.34
C GLY A 117 9.04 6.15 19.62
N GLU A 118 9.10 7.29 18.94
CA GLU A 118 7.98 7.82 18.15
C GLU A 118 7.68 6.94 16.93
N LYS A 119 8.73 6.49 16.21
CA LYS A 119 8.60 5.52 15.11
C LYS A 119 7.92 4.24 15.58
N GLN A 120 8.35 3.69 16.72
CA GLN A 120 7.74 2.48 17.26
C GLN A 120 6.26 2.69 17.60
N ARG A 121 5.90 3.79 18.27
CA ARG A 121 4.51 4.11 18.61
C ARG A 121 3.66 4.31 17.35
N LEU A 122 4.21 4.97 16.32
CA LEU A 122 3.58 5.13 15.02
C LEU A 122 3.31 3.78 14.37
N THR A 123 4.31 2.91 14.27
CA THR A 123 4.20 1.58 13.66
C THR A 123 3.17 0.71 14.37
N ARG A 124 3.21 0.65 15.70
CA ARG A 124 2.24 -0.12 16.51
C ARG A 124 0.82 0.40 16.32
N ARG A 125 0.63 1.72 16.34
CA ARG A 125 -0.69 2.32 16.14
C ARG A 125 -1.20 2.07 14.74
N PHE A 126 -0.39 2.32 13.71
CA PHE A 126 -0.77 2.09 12.32
C PHE A 126 -1.18 0.63 12.07
N THR A 127 -0.37 -0.31 12.56
CA THR A 127 -0.65 -1.76 12.45
C THR A 127 -1.98 -2.13 13.09
N SER A 128 -2.27 -1.58 14.28
CA SER A 128 -3.56 -1.78 14.97
C SER A 128 -4.74 -1.27 14.14
N MET A 129 -4.58 -0.11 13.49
CA MET A 129 -5.63 0.52 12.68
C MET A 129 -5.92 -0.23 11.37
N ILE A 130 -4.93 -0.92 10.79
CA ILE A 130 -5.10 -1.73 9.58
C ILE A 130 -5.36 -3.22 9.87
N SER A 131 -5.32 -3.63 11.15
CA SER A 131 -5.54 -5.01 11.59
C SER A 131 -6.79 -5.71 11.05
N PRO A 132 -7.93 -5.04 10.77
CA PRO A 132 -9.12 -5.73 10.24
C PRO A 132 -8.90 -6.36 8.86
N ILE A 133 -7.93 -5.86 8.09
CA ILE A 133 -7.69 -6.30 6.71
C ILE A 133 -6.36 -7.03 6.52
N ILE A 134 -5.48 -7.07 7.54
CA ILE A 134 -4.21 -7.80 7.49
C ILE A 134 -4.27 -9.13 8.25
N GLY A 135 -3.36 -10.04 7.91
CA GLY A 135 -3.25 -11.36 8.51
C GLY A 135 -2.49 -12.33 7.61
N PRO A 136 -1.98 -13.45 8.16
CA PRO A 136 -1.13 -14.39 7.42
C PRO A 136 -1.81 -14.94 6.16
N ASP A 137 -3.13 -15.16 6.21
CA ASP A 137 -3.91 -15.70 5.09
C ASP A 137 -4.78 -14.62 4.40
N LYS A 138 -4.52 -13.33 4.69
CA LYS A 138 -5.33 -12.20 4.20
C LYS A 138 -4.50 -11.18 3.44
N ASP A 139 -3.53 -10.59 4.14
CA ASP A 139 -2.67 -9.55 3.61
C ASP A 139 -1.40 -9.44 4.47
N ILE A 140 -0.24 -9.58 3.82
CA ILE A 140 1.06 -9.69 4.47
C ILE A 140 1.92 -8.47 4.10
N PRO A 141 2.09 -7.51 5.03
CA PRO A 141 3.02 -6.39 4.89
C PRO A 141 4.47 -6.81 4.64
N ALA A 142 5.31 -5.83 4.29
CA ALA A 142 6.75 -5.98 4.10
C ALA A 142 7.45 -4.62 4.28
N PRO A 143 8.79 -4.59 4.33
CA PRO A 143 9.54 -3.34 4.21
C PRO A 143 9.33 -2.65 2.86
N ASP A 144 9.49 -1.33 2.85
CA ASP A 144 9.61 -0.45 1.69
C ASP A 144 10.41 0.81 2.10
N VAL A 145 10.37 1.89 1.30
CA VAL A 145 11.06 3.15 1.61
C VAL A 145 10.64 3.67 2.99
N GLY A 146 11.62 4.02 3.82
CA GLY A 146 11.39 4.54 5.17
C GLY A 146 11.00 3.48 6.21
N THR A 147 10.97 2.19 5.84
CA THR A 147 10.79 1.07 6.77
C THR A 147 11.89 0.01 6.57
N ASN A 148 12.10 -0.84 7.57
CA ASN A 148 13.19 -1.82 7.58
C ASN A 148 12.77 -3.05 8.42
N ALA A 149 13.73 -3.95 8.71
CA ALA A 149 13.48 -5.14 9.52
C ALA A 149 13.03 -4.82 10.96
N GLU A 150 13.51 -3.72 11.55
CA GLU A 150 13.10 -3.28 12.89
C GLU A 150 11.63 -2.84 12.92
N VAL A 151 11.16 -2.14 11.88
CA VAL A 151 9.74 -1.78 11.73
C VAL A 151 8.86 -3.03 11.58
N MET A 152 9.40 -4.13 11.09
CA MET A 152 8.68 -5.40 10.95
C MET A 152 8.75 -6.29 12.21
N GLY A 153 9.57 -5.93 13.20
CA GLY A 153 9.80 -6.70 14.43
C GLY A 153 8.83 -6.43 15.57
#